data_AF-A0A934G7C9-F1
#
_entry.id   AF-A0A934G7C9-F1
#
_cell.length_a   1.000
_cell.length_b   1.000
_cell.length_c   1.000
_cell.angle_alpha   90.00
_cell.angle_beta   90.00
_cell.angle_gamma   90.00
#
_symmetry.space_group_name_H-M   'P 1'
#
loop_
_entity.id
_entity.type
_entity.pdbx_description
1 polymer ?
#
loop_
_entity_poly.entity_id
_entity_poly.type
_entity_poly.pdbx_seq_one_letter_code
_entity_poly.pdbx_strand_id
1 'polypeptide(L)' 'MRAIGRILRTGARPLLVDEPTEGLAPVVVQRIRRTVERIKAQGFTILRVEQNFRFAATVANRLT' A
#
# COMPACT_ATOMS: atom_id res chain seq x y z
N MET A 1 7.91 -1.01 -5.55
CA MET A 1 7.10 -2.20 -5.94
C MET A 1 7.85 -3.55 -5.88
N ARG A 2 9.19 -3.60 -6.09
CA ARG A 2 10.02 -4.82 -5.87
C ARG A 2 10.06 -5.32 -4.43
N ALA A 3 10.11 -4.42 -3.44
CA ALA A 3 10.14 -4.79 -2.01
C ALA A 3 8.87 -5.53 -1.56
N ILE A 4 7.68 -5.01 -1.95
CA ILE A 4 6.39 -5.64 -1.66
C ILE A 4 6.32 -7.05 -2.25
N GLY A 5 6.70 -7.22 -3.52
CA GLY A 5 6.74 -8.53 -4.16
C GLY A 5 7.70 -9.53 -3.50
N ARG A 6 8.81 -9.05 -2.92
CA ARG A 6 9.77 -9.89 -2.19
C ARG A 6 9.22 -10.34 -0.83
N ILE A 7 8.54 -9.45 -0.10
CA ILE A 7 7.91 -9.75 1.19
C ILE A 7 6.75 -10.75 1.02
N LEU A 8 5.95 -10.61 -0.05
CA LEU A 8 4.86 -11.56 -0.32
C LEU A 8 5.37 -12.99 -0.58
N ARG A 9 6.59 -13.15 -1.11
CA ARG A 9 7.20 -14.46 -1.35
C ARG A 9 7.71 -15.15 -0.07
N THR A 10 7.92 -14.41 1.03
CA THR A 10 8.41 -14.98 2.29
C THR A 10 7.27 -15.49 3.18
N GLY A 11 6.01 -15.38 2.76
CA GLY A 11 4.85 -15.77 3.57
C GLY A 11 4.48 -14.78 4.67
N ALA A 12 5.07 -13.58 4.67
CA ALA A 12 4.75 -12.54 5.64
C ALA A 12 3.29 -12.08 5.47
N ARG A 13 2.51 -12.13 6.55
CA ARG A 13 1.09 -11.73 6.56
C ARG A 13 0.88 -10.22 6.79
N PRO A 14 1.64 -9.54 7.68
CA PRO A 14 1.62 -8.10 7.76
C PRO A 14 2.63 -7.47 6.80
N LEU A 15 2.24 -6.38 6.16
CA LEU A 15 3.08 -5.62 5.25
C LEU A 15 3.17 -4.17 5.73
N LEU A 16 4.37 -3.71 6.08
CA LEU A 16 4.63 -2.31 6.42
C LEU A 16 5.12 -1.57 5.16
N VAL A 17 4.51 -0.43 4.85
CA VAL A 17 4.97 0.44 3.76
C VAL A 17 5.06 1.86 4.24
N ASP A 18 6.25 2.44 4.08
CA ASP A 18 6.54 3.83 4.45
C ASP A 18 6.55 4.69 3.18
N GLU A 19 5.70 5.72 3.18
CA GLU A 19 5.58 6.77 2.15
C GLU A 19 5.63 6.32 0.67
N PRO A 20 4.92 5.26 0.25
CA PRO A 20 5.06 4.72 -1.11
C PRO A 20 4.53 5.61 -2.25
N THR A 21 3.92 6.76 -1.95
CA THR A 21 3.34 7.66 -2.95
C THR A 21 4.07 8.99 -3.14
N GLU A 22 5.10 9.27 -2.33
CA GLU A 22 5.84 10.54 -2.37
C GLU A 22 6.56 10.72 -3.73
N GLY A 23 6.46 11.92 -4.31
CA GLY A 23 7.15 12.29 -5.55
C GLY A 23 6.67 11.55 -6.81
N LEU A 24 5.62 10.72 -6.73
CA LEU A 24 5.14 9.93 -7.86
C LEU A 24 4.09 10.66 -8.70
N ALA A 25 4.14 10.45 -10.02
CA ALA A 25 3.11 10.94 -10.93
C ALA A 25 1.72 10.34 -10.60
N PRO A 26 0.61 11.09 -10.83
CA PRO A 26 -0.74 10.64 -10.46
C PRO A 26 -1.14 9.25 -10.99
N VAL A 27 -0.73 8.93 -12.23
CA VAL A 27 -1.00 7.61 -12.84
C VAL A 27 -0.33 6.45 -12.09
N VAL A 28 0.86 6.70 -11.51
CA VAL A 28 1.60 5.71 -10.74
C VAL A 28 0.93 5.49 -9.39
N VAL A 29 0.49 6.57 -8.74
CA VAL A 29 -0.28 6.51 -7.48
C VAL A 29 -1.56 5.68 -7.65
N GLN A 30 -2.29 5.87 -8.76
CA GLN A 30 -3.48 5.06 -9.07
C GLN A 30 -3.14 3.57 -9.28
N ARG A 31 -1.99 3.26 -9.89
CA ARG A 31 -1.54 1.87 -10.05
C ARG A 31 -1.14 1.23 -8.72
N ILE A 32 -0.50 1.99 -7.83
CA ILE A 32 -0.18 1.55 -6.48
C ILE A 32 -1.47 1.25 -5.71
N ARG A 33 -2.46 2.14 -5.75
CA ARG A 33 -3.78 1.93 -5.14
C ARG A 33 -4.40 0.59 -5.52
N ARG A 34 -4.55 0.34 -6.84
CA ARG A 34 -5.11 -0.93 -7.34
C ARG A 34 -4.33 -2.16 -6.89
N THR A 35 -3.01 -2.04 -6.83
CA THR A 35 -2.14 -3.14 -6.35
C THR A 35 -2.37 -3.43 -4.88
N VAL A 36 -2.47 -2.37 -4.06
CA VAL A 36 -2.72 -2.47 -2.62
C VAL A 36 -4.10 -3.06 -2.34
N GLU A 37 -5.13 -2.62 -3.06
CA GLU A 37 -6.49 -3.20 -2.96
C GLU A 37 -6.50 -4.70 -3.28
N ARG A 38 -5.81 -5.11 -4.36
CA ARG A 38 -5.68 -6.52 -4.71
C ARG A 38 -4.97 -7.34 -3.61
N ILE A 39 -3.93 -6.79 -3.00
CA ILE A 39 -3.21 -7.46 -1.91
C ILE A 39 -4.10 -7.57 -0.66
N LYS A 40 -4.84 -6.51 -0.31
CA LYS A 40 -5.82 -6.56 0.79
C LYS A 40 -6.89 -7.61 0.55
N ALA A 41 -7.41 -7.71 -0.67
CA ALA A 41 -8.41 -8.72 -1.05
C ALA A 41 -7.89 -10.17 -0.92
N GLN A 42 -6.58 -10.37 -0.91
CA GLN A 42 -5.94 -11.67 -0.67
C GLN A 42 -5.77 -11.98 0.85
N GLY A 43 -6.28 -11.14 1.75
CA GLY A 43 -6.25 -11.35 3.20
C GLY A 43 -4.99 -10.82 3.89
N PHE A 44 -4.17 -10.01 3.21
CA PHE A 44 -3.00 -9.39 3.82
C PHE A 44 -3.38 -8.16 4.63
N THR A 45 -2.80 -8.04 5.82
CA THR A 45 -2.89 -6.82 6.64
C THR A 45 -1.78 -5.87 6.20
N ILE A 46 -2.13 -4.61 5.92
CA ILE A 46 -1.17 -3.60 5.46
C ILE A 46 -1.18 -2.45 6.46
N LEU A 47 -0.04 -2.19 7.10
CA LEU A 47 0.21 -0.98 7.88
C LEU A 47 0.98 0.01 7.00
N ARG A 48 0.50 1.25 6.95
CA ARG A 48 1.07 2.27 6.09
C ARG A 48 1.24 3.58 6.83
N VAL A 49 2.36 4.24 6.54
CA VAL A 49 2.61 5.63 6.90
C VAL A 49 2.55 6.44 5.61
N GLU A 50 1.71 7.48 5.59
CA GLU A 50 1.46 8.32 4.41
C GLU A 50 1.26 9.77 4.85
N GLN A 51 1.97 10.69 4.19
CA GLN A 51 1.70 12.13 4.34
C GLN A 51 0.51 12.58 3.46
N ASN A 52 0.25 11.86 2.36
CA ASN A 52 -0.86 12.16 1.47
C ASN A 52 -2.19 11.65 2.06
N PHE A 53 -2.81 12.48 2.90
CA PHE A 53 -4.07 12.14 3.60
C PHE A 53 -5.21 11.78 2.63
N ARG A 54 -5.33 12.48 1.49
CA ARG A 54 -6.37 12.18 0.48
C ARG A 54 -6.20 10.78 -0.07
N PHE A 55 -4.97 10.38 -0.36
CA PHE A 55 -4.69 9.02 -0.78
C PHE A 55 -4.99 8.01 0.34
N ALA A 56 -4.48 8.26 1.55
CA ALA A 56 -4.64 7.37 2.69
C ALA A 56 -6.13 7.08 2.98
N ALA A 57 -6.97 8.11 2.98
CA ALA A 57 -8.42 7.99 3.20
C ALA A 57 -9.14 7.13 2.16
N THR A 58 -8.66 7.08 0.90
CA THR A 58 -9.28 6.26 -0.14
C THR A 58 -8.97 4.77 -0.01
N VAL A 59 -7.92 4.40 0.71
CA VAL A 59 -7.40 3.02 0.74
C VAL A 59 -7.41 2.40 2.14
N ALA A 60 -7.40 3.21 3.20
CA ALA A 60 -7.35 2.74 4.57
C ALA A 60 -8.71 2.21 5.06
N ASN A 61 -8.71 1.10 5.79
CA ASN A 61 -9.88 0.64 6.54
C ASN A 61 -10.04 1.41 7.86
N ARG A 62 -8.93 1.91 8.41
CA ARG A 62 -8.85 2.68 9.65
C ARG A 62 -7.72 3.70 9.50
N LEU A 63 -7.99 4.93 9.96
CA LEU A 63 -7.01 6.01 10.11
C LEU A 63 -6.83 6.27 11.61
N THR A 64 -5.64 6.65 12.04
CA THR A 64 -5.31 6.99 13.43
C THR A 64 -4.32 8.15 13.43
#